data_AF-A0A1Z5JVW1-F1
#
_entry.id   AF-A0A1Z5JVW1-F1
#
_cell.length_a   1.000
_cell.length_b   1.000
_cell.length_c   1.000
_cell.angle_alpha   90.00
_cell.angle_beta   90.00
_cell.angle_gamma   90.00
#
_symmetry.space_group_name_H-M   'P 1'
#
loop_
_entity.id
_entity.type
_entity.pdbx_description
1 polymer ?
#
loop_
_entity_poly.entity_id
_entity_poly.type
_entity_poly.pdbx_seq_one_letter_code
_entity_poly.pdbx_strand_id
1 'polypeptide(L)'
;MRAVVTRRSMIRSCRRRSFATRVLRIGDEYTSREYLLLPSGTNERRDAFASLRAHRNILFGAKLLQQQPPEDSTIEEWTLPNVAGPLVERALDDCSAQGEQVQAVGALYGLSAWVTQHWDELSLDIDDDIAKQAAYAIATGIPRPGHSVVGQGTFRDGAEAWKRLAELYLPHAMESQLYLKHGAQLLHVEHLADTSPAYLQSAGGAMARFLFL
;
A
#
# COMPACT_ATOMS: atom_id res chain seq x y z
N MET A 1 -50.05 -5.82 45.40
CA MET A 1 -49.06 -6.68 44.70
C MET A 1 -48.70 -6.04 43.36
N ARG A 2 -47.40 -5.78 43.15
CA ARG A 2 -46.65 -5.44 41.92
C ARG A 2 -45.80 -4.16 42.10
N ALA A 3 -44.58 -4.37 42.59
CA ALA A 3 -43.52 -3.37 42.56
C ALA A 3 -42.85 -3.41 41.18
N VAL A 4 -42.81 -2.26 40.51
CA VAL A 4 -42.09 -2.06 39.24
C VAL A 4 -40.62 -1.87 39.57
N VAL A 5 -39.79 -2.84 39.20
CA VAL A 5 -38.33 -2.76 39.33
C VAL A 5 -37.77 -2.00 38.12
N THR A 6 -37.48 -0.72 38.33
CA THR A 6 -36.81 0.11 37.33
C THR A 6 -35.32 -0.26 37.28
N ARG A 7 -34.92 -1.08 36.31
CA ARG A 7 -33.49 -1.32 36.01
C ARG A 7 -32.89 -0.04 35.45
N ARG A 8 -32.14 0.68 36.28
CA ARG A 8 -31.20 1.71 35.81
C ARG A 8 -30.12 1.04 34.97
N SER A 9 -30.22 1.20 33.66
CA SER A 9 -29.13 0.94 32.72
C SER A 9 -27.94 1.81 33.13
N MET A 10 -26.89 1.19 33.69
CA MET A 10 -25.58 1.83 33.77
C MET A 10 -25.03 1.92 32.36
N ILE A 11 -25.23 3.06 31.71
CA ILE A 11 -24.39 3.47 30.59
C ILE A 11 -23.00 3.69 31.19
N ARG A 12 -22.17 2.64 31.17
CA ARG A 12 -20.73 2.81 31.30
C ARG A 12 -20.30 3.61 30.08
N SER A 13 -20.18 4.92 30.27
CA SER A 13 -19.40 5.81 29.41
C SER A 13 -17.96 5.27 29.39
N CYS A 14 -17.72 4.30 28.53
CA CYS A 14 -16.39 3.85 28.16
C CYS A 14 -15.78 5.03 27.39
N ARG A 15 -15.05 5.90 28.11
CA ARG A 15 -14.12 6.82 27.47
C ARG A 15 -13.12 5.93 26.74
N ARG A 16 -13.36 5.68 25.45
CA ARG A 16 -12.37 5.12 24.53
C ARG A 16 -11.15 6.05 24.63
N ARG A 17 -10.14 5.64 25.39
CA ARG A 17 -8.82 6.26 25.27
C ARG A 17 -8.36 5.86 23.88
N SER A 18 -8.41 6.79 22.93
CA SER A 18 -7.69 6.63 21.68
C SER A 18 -6.24 6.34 22.06
N PHE A 19 -5.69 5.21 21.62
CA PHE A 19 -4.29 4.92 21.80
C PHE A 19 -3.48 6.09 21.23
N ALA A 20 -2.78 6.82 22.10
CA ALA A 20 -2.22 8.12 21.76
C ALA A 20 -0.96 7.91 20.91
N THR A 21 -1.00 8.33 19.65
CA THR A 21 0.12 8.26 18.72
C THR A 21 0.71 9.64 18.45
N ARG A 22 1.94 9.64 17.93
CA ARG A 22 2.55 10.83 17.34
C ARG A 22 3.32 10.48 16.08
N VAL A 23 3.46 11.46 15.20
CA VAL A 23 4.31 11.35 14.01
C VAL A 23 5.66 12.00 14.31
N LEU A 24 6.74 11.21 14.25
CA LEU A 24 8.11 11.73 14.25
C LEU A 24 8.58 11.87 12.82
N ARG A 25 8.98 13.08 12.45
CA ARG A 25 9.60 13.42 11.16
C ARG A 25 11.11 13.43 11.33
N ILE A 26 11.80 12.67 10.49
CA ILE A 26 13.27 12.58 10.41
C ILE A 26 13.71 13.09 9.04
N GLY A 27 14.73 13.94 9.00
CA GLY A 27 15.25 14.56 7.77
C GLY A 27 14.88 16.05 7.65
N ASP A 28 15.41 16.70 6.62
CA ASP A 28 15.14 18.12 6.30
C ASP A 28 14.37 18.25 4.97
N GLU A 29 14.20 19.49 4.49
CA GLU A 29 13.48 19.79 3.24
C GLU A 29 14.28 19.42 1.99
N TYR A 30 15.60 19.27 2.09
CA TYR A 30 16.50 19.04 0.96
C TYR A 30 16.85 17.56 0.77
N THR A 31 16.50 16.72 1.75
CA THR A 31 16.78 15.28 1.78
C THR A 31 15.49 14.46 1.79
N SER A 32 15.64 13.14 1.65
CA SER A 32 14.50 12.23 1.85
C SER A 32 14.05 12.28 3.31
N ARG A 33 12.76 12.52 3.51
CA ARG A 33 12.09 12.56 4.80
C ARG A 33 11.56 11.18 5.15
N GLU A 34 11.66 10.81 6.41
CA GLU A 34 11.04 9.61 6.95
C GLU A 34 10.09 9.99 8.08
N TYR A 35 8.86 9.49 8.00
CA TYR A 35 7.82 9.69 9.00
C TYR A 35 7.61 8.36 9.73
N LEU A 36 7.63 8.40 11.06
CA LEU A 36 7.42 7.24 11.93
C LEU A 36 6.19 7.48 12.80
N LEU A 37 5.29 6.50 12.85
CA LEU A 37 4.15 6.53 13.76
C LEU A 37 4.56 5.85 15.06
N LEU A 38 4.65 6.60 16.15
CA LEU A 38 5.15 6.14 17.42
C LEU A 38 4.06 6.16 18.51
N PRO A 39 4.16 5.30 19.54
CA PRO A 39 3.46 5.50 20.79
C PRO A 39 3.77 6.87 21.39
N SER A 40 2.81 7.44 22.11
CA SER A 40 3.10 8.61 22.95
C SER A 40 4.12 8.25 24.03
N GLY A 41 5.12 9.11 24.21
CA GLY A 41 6.14 8.95 25.25
C GLY A 41 7.47 8.33 24.80
N THR A 42 7.58 7.82 23.56
CA THR A 42 8.86 7.29 23.01
C THR A 42 9.23 7.95 21.69
N ASN A 43 10.53 8.18 21.48
CA ASN A 43 11.12 8.61 20.20
C ASN A 43 11.90 7.47 19.53
N GLU A 44 11.91 6.28 20.13
CA GLU A 44 12.73 5.17 19.69
C GLU A 44 12.14 4.54 18.43
N ARG A 45 12.93 4.51 17.35
CA ARG A 45 12.51 3.97 16.05
C ARG A 45 12.00 2.52 16.14
N ARG A 46 12.61 1.71 17.01
CA ARG A 46 12.22 0.31 17.21
C ARG A 46 10.79 0.15 17.75
N ASP A 47 10.24 1.18 18.35
CA ASP A 47 8.88 1.19 18.90
C ASP A 47 7.84 1.69 17.87
N ALA A 48 8.26 2.06 16.66
CA ALA A 48 7.35 2.59 15.64
C ALA A 48 6.38 1.51 15.13
N PHE A 49 5.12 1.88 14.94
CA PHE A 49 4.07 1.03 14.38
C PHE A 49 4.12 0.98 12.86
N ALA A 50 4.40 2.10 12.24
CA ALA A 50 4.45 2.25 10.79
C ALA A 50 5.49 3.30 10.39
N SER A 51 5.94 3.23 9.14
CA SER A 51 6.77 4.25 8.52
C SER A 51 6.26 4.64 7.14
N LEU A 52 6.56 5.86 6.72
CA LEU A 52 6.35 6.38 5.37
C LEU A 52 7.56 7.22 4.98
N ARG A 53 7.93 7.26 3.70
CA ARG A 53 8.99 8.13 3.21
C ARG A 53 8.44 9.14 2.22
N ALA A 54 9.13 10.27 2.13
CA ALA A 54 8.90 11.26 1.10
C ALA A 54 10.21 11.80 0.56
N HIS A 55 10.26 12.10 -0.73
CA HIS A 55 11.35 12.83 -1.36
C HIS A 55 10.74 13.88 -2.28
N ARG A 56 11.02 15.16 -2.01
CA ARG A 56 10.23 16.27 -2.57
C ARG A 56 8.72 16.01 -2.35
N ASN A 57 7.88 16.27 -3.33
CA ASN A 57 6.44 15.99 -3.33
C ASN A 57 6.04 14.53 -3.58
N ILE A 58 6.94 13.54 -3.47
CA ILE A 58 6.62 12.14 -3.75
C ILE A 58 6.65 11.31 -2.47
N LEU A 59 5.52 10.71 -2.11
CA LEU A 59 5.38 9.73 -1.03
C LEU A 59 5.66 8.31 -1.52
N PHE A 60 6.33 7.48 -0.73
CA PHE A 60 6.60 6.09 -1.08
C PHE A 60 7.01 5.24 0.13
N GLY A 61 6.96 3.92 -0.04
CA GLY A 61 7.58 2.96 0.88
C GLY A 61 6.89 2.92 2.23
N ALA A 62 5.56 3.05 2.24
CA ALA A 62 4.77 2.93 3.44
C ALA A 62 4.82 1.47 3.96
N LYS A 63 5.11 1.28 5.25
CA LYS A 63 5.30 -0.04 5.85
C LYS A 63 4.71 -0.11 7.24
N LEU A 64 4.09 -1.25 7.55
CA LEU A 64 3.74 -1.62 8.90
C LEU A 64 4.97 -2.28 9.53
N LEU A 65 5.42 -1.76 10.67
CA LEU A 65 6.63 -2.21 11.36
C LEU A 65 6.33 -3.18 12.51
N GLN A 66 5.14 -3.07 13.11
CA GLN A 66 4.65 -4.01 14.12
C GLN A 66 3.50 -4.85 13.59
N GLN A 67 3.60 -6.17 13.76
CA GLN A 67 2.58 -7.11 13.26
C GLN A 67 1.35 -7.21 14.16
N GLN A 68 1.45 -6.80 15.43
CA GLN A 68 0.36 -6.89 16.39
C GLN A 68 -0.04 -5.51 16.91
N PRO A 69 -1.34 -5.27 17.13
CA PRO A 69 -1.81 -4.04 17.76
C PRO A 69 -1.34 -3.95 19.21
N PRO A 70 -1.11 -2.73 19.74
CA PRO A 70 -1.05 -2.50 21.17
C PRO A 70 -2.33 -2.99 21.87
N GLU A 71 -2.21 -3.44 23.13
CA GLU A 71 -3.35 -3.95 23.92
C GLU A 71 -4.51 -2.94 24.01
N ASP A 72 -4.19 -1.64 24.07
CA ASP A 72 -5.15 -0.54 24.16
C ASP A 72 -5.62 0.00 22.80
N SER A 73 -5.27 -0.66 21.69
CA SER A 73 -5.67 -0.22 20.35
C SER A 73 -7.18 -0.34 20.14
N THR A 74 -7.75 0.67 19.49
CA THR A 74 -9.17 0.66 19.06
C THR A 74 -9.32 0.34 17.58
N ILE A 75 -8.21 0.07 16.88
CA ILE A 75 -8.20 -0.28 15.47
C ILE A 75 -8.61 -1.74 15.34
N GLU A 76 -9.76 -1.99 14.69
CA GLU A 76 -10.34 -3.33 14.53
C GLU A 76 -9.44 -4.25 13.71
N GLU A 77 -8.89 -3.74 12.59
CA GLU A 77 -7.97 -4.46 11.72
C GLU A 77 -6.61 -3.77 11.67
N TRP A 78 -5.59 -4.43 12.22
CA TRP A 78 -4.23 -3.91 12.30
C TRP A 78 -3.48 -4.02 10.97
N THR A 79 -3.89 -3.20 10.01
CA THR A 79 -3.34 -3.15 8.65
C THR A 79 -2.73 -1.78 8.36
N LEU A 80 -1.84 -1.72 7.36
CA LEU A 80 -1.20 -0.47 6.97
C LEU A 80 -2.23 0.66 6.66
N PRO A 81 -3.31 0.43 5.87
CA PRO A 81 -4.31 1.47 5.59
C PRO A 81 -5.09 1.96 6.81
N ASN A 82 -5.13 1.18 7.89
CA ASN A 82 -5.84 1.54 9.11
C ASN A 82 -4.93 2.19 10.16
N VAL A 83 -3.63 1.93 10.09
CA VAL A 83 -2.64 2.45 11.05
C VAL A 83 -1.96 3.72 10.54
N ALA A 84 -1.57 3.77 9.26
CA ALA A 84 -0.64 4.78 8.75
C ALA A 84 -1.28 6.10 8.30
N GLY A 85 -2.59 6.29 8.48
CA GLY A 85 -3.28 7.52 8.06
C GLY A 85 -2.65 8.82 8.56
N PRO A 86 -2.28 8.94 9.86
CA PRO A 86 -1.59 10.13 10.36
C PRO A 86 -0.26 10.42 9.69
N LEU A 87 0.43 9.40 9.15
CA LEU A 87 1.68 9.59 8.40
C LEU A 87 1.41 10.23 7.04
N VAL A 88 0.36 9.78 6.36
CA VAL A 88 -0.04 10.35 5.07
C VAL A 88 -0.46 11.80 5.25
N GLU A 89 -1.35 12.08 6.20
CA GLU A 89 -1.79 13.45 6.52
C GLU A 89 -0.61 14.37 6.79
N ARG A 90 0.31 13.96 7.67
CA ARG A 90 1.49 14.78 7.98
C ARG A 90 2.40 14.96 6.77
N ALA A 91 2.58 13.93 5.96
CA ALA A 91 3.43 14.01 4.79
C ALA A 91 2.80 14.87 3.67
N LEU A 92 1.48 14.88 3.52
CA LEU A 92 0.77 15.76 2.59
C LEU A 92 0.98 17.23 2.95
N ASP A 93 0.84 17.61 4.22
CA ASP A 93 1.11 18.98 4.70
C ASP A 93 2.55 19.40 4.36
N ASP A 94 3.52 18.55 4.70
CA ASP A 94 4.94 18.82 4.48
C ASP A 94 5.33 18.84 2.99
N CYS A 95 4.67 18.06 2.14
CA CYS A 95 4.97 17.96 0.70
C CYS A 95 4.27 19.03 -0.13
N SER A 96 3.13 19.55 0.34
CA SER A 96 2.37 20.60 -0.34
C SER A 96 2.75 22.02 0.08
N ALA A 97 3.63 22.19 1.08
CA ALA A 97 3.97 23.48 1.68
C ALA A 97 4.44 24.56 0.69
N GLN A 98 4.98 24.18 -0.47
CA GLN A 98 5.43 25.10 -1.53
C GLN A 98 4.45 25.19 -2.71
N GLY A 99 3.20 24.72 -2.54
CA GLY A 99 2.20 24.65 -3.61
C GLY A 99 2.44 23.52 -4.60
N GLU A 100 3.33 22.57 -4.29
CA GLU A 100 3.56 21.39 -5.13
C GLU A 100 2.40 20.39 -5.01
N GLN A 101 1.98 19.84 -6.15
CA GLN A 101 1.01 18.76 -6.17
C GLN A 101 1.65 17.47 -5.65
N VAL A 102 1.10 16.87 -4.60
CA VAL A 102 1.68 15.67 -3.98
C VAL A 102 1.36 14.42 -4.79
N GLN A 103 2.36 13.58 -5.00
CA GLN A 103 2.27 12.30 -5.69
C GLN A 103 2.64 11.15 -4.75
N ALA A 104 2.24 9.94 -5.11
CA ALA A 104 2.70 8.73 -4.43
C ALA A 104 3.12 7.64 -5.43
N VAL A 105 4.04 6.78 -4.97
CA VAL A 105 4.38 5.53 -5.62
C VAL A 105 4.02 4.39 -4.68
N GLY A 106 3.03 3.59 -5.06
CA GLY A 106 2.58 2.42 -4.32
C GLY A 106 3.23 1.15 -4.83
N ALA A 107 3.88 0.42 -3.93
CA ALA A 107 4.36 -0.91 -4.22
C ALA A 107 3.21 -1.94 -4.29
N LEU A 108 3.27 -2.84 -5.27
CA LEU A 108 2.29 -3.89 -5.54
C LEU A 108 2.78 -5.28 -5.11
N TYR A 109 3.46 -5.37 -3.96
CA TYR A 109 3.93 -6.65 -3.42
C TYR A 109 2.80 -7.68 -3.35
N GLY A 110 3.04 -8.88 -3.88
CA GLY A 110 2.07 -9.97 -3.92
C GLY A 110 1.26 -10.06 -5.22
N LEU A 111 1.40 -9.10 -6.14
CA LEU A 111 0.70 -9.11 -7.43
C LEU A 111 0.92 -10.43 -8.20
N SER A 112 2.16 -10.92 -8.33
CA SER A 112 2.43 -12.16 -9.07
C SER A 112 1.73 -13.38 -8.46
N ALA A 113 1.71 -13.48 -7.13
CA ALA A 113 1.02 -14.55 -6.43
C ALA A 113 -0.51 -14.46 -6.60
N TRP A 114 -1.06 -13.25 -6.50
CA TRP A 114 -2.49 -13.01 -6.69
C TRP A 114 -2.94 -13.34 -8.11
N VAL A 115 -2.19 -12.89 -9.13
CA VAL A 115 -2.46 -13.23 -10.54
C VAL A 115 -2.43 -14.72 -10.76
N THR A 116 -1.43 -15.43 -10.22
CA THR A 116 -1.32 -16.89 -10.34
C THR A 116 -2.53 -17.60 -9.73
N GLN A 117 -2.99 -17.13 -8.56
CA GLN A 117 -4.12 -17.74 -7.86
C GLN A 117 -5.47 -17.54 -8.57
N HIS A 118 -5.67 -16.39 -9.23
CA HIS A 118 -6.96 -16.01 -9.80
C HIS A 118 -6.98 -16.03 -11.32
N TRP A 119 -5.94 -16.57 -11.98
CA TRP A 119 -5.74 -16.45 -13.43
C TRP A 119 -6.99 -16.80 -14.25
N ASP A 120 -7.67 -17.90 -13.91
CA ASP A 120 -8.85 -18.39 -14.64
C ASP A 120 -10.11 -17.52 -14.43
N GLU A 121 -10.13 -16.70 -13.38
CA GLU A 121 -11.23 -15.78 -13.04
C GLU A 121 -11.00 -14.38 -13.62
N LEU A 122 -9.75 -14.05 -13.97
CA LEU A 122 -9.37 -12.73 -14.45
C LEU A 122 -9.72 -12.57 -15.93
N SER A 123 -10.73 -11.76 -16.21
CA SER A 123 -11.04 -11.33 -17.57
C SER A 123 -10.20 -10.12 -17.95
N LEU A 124 -9.23 -10.34 -18.84
CA LEU A 124 -8.51 -9.26 -19.51
C LEU A 124 -9.19 -8.97 -20.85
N ASP A 125 -9.74 -7.77 -20.99
CA ASP A 125 -10.25 -7.23 -22.26
C ASP A 125 -9.08 -6.83 -23.17
N ILE A 126 -8.28 -7.82 -23.55
CA ILE A 126 -7.08 -7.71 -24.38
C ILE A 126 -7.18 -8.82 -25.42
N ASP A 127 -7.12 -8.49 -26.71
CA ASP A 127 -7.25 -9.47 -27.81
C ASP A 127 -5.89 -10.07 -28.25
N ASP A 128 -4.84 -9.85 -27.45
CA ASP A 128 -3.48 -10.34 -27.72
C ASP A 128 -3.13 -11.53 -26.82
N ASP A 129 -3.14 -12.73 -27.41
CA ASP A 129 -2.73 -13.97 -26.76
C ASP A 129 -1.25 -13.97 -26.34
N ILE A 130 -0.37 -13.28 -27.08
CA ILE A 130 1.05 -13.17 -26.74
C ILE A 130 1.21 -12.36 -25.45
N ALA A 131 0.47 -11.26 -25.32
CA ALA A 131 0.47 -10.43 -24.12
C ALA A 131 -0.06 -11.20 -22.90
N LYS A 132 -1.14 -11.97 -23.07
CA LYS A 132 -1.69 -12.84 -22.00
C LYS A 132 -0.70 -13.92 -21.56
N GLN A 133 -0.13 -14.65 -22.51
CA GLN A 133 0.87 -15.68 -22.20
C GLN A 133 2.11 -15.07 -21.53
N ALA A 134 2.51 -13.87 -21.94
CA ALA A 134 3.63 -13.16 -21.32
C ALA A 134 3.31 -12.75 -19.87
N ALA A 135 2.12 -12.18 -19.63
CA ALA A 135 1.67 -11.86 -18.29
C ALA A 135 1.61 -13.09 -17.38
N TYR A 136 1.10 -14.21 -17.88
CA TYR A 136 1.11 -15.48 -17.13
C TYR A 136 2.54 -15.95 -16.79
N ALA A 137 3.46 -15.83 -17.75
CA ALA A 137 4.86 -16.17 -17.55
C ALA A 137 5.54 -15.24 -16.52
N ILE A 138 5.19 -13.95 -16.49
CA ILE A 138 5.66 -13.01 -15.47
C ILE A 138 5.14 -13.41 -14.07
N ALA A 139 3.85 -13.75 -13.95
CA ALA A 139 3.25 -14.15 -12.67
C ALA A 139 3.85 -15.44 -12.10
N THR A 140 4.01 -16.45 -12.95
CA THR A 140 4.40 -17.81 -12.54
C THR A 140 5.92 -18.02 -12.53
N GLY A 141 6.68 -17.18 -13.24
CA GLY A 141 8.09 -17.42 -13.52
C GLY A 141 8.34 -18.56 -14.51
N ILE A 142 7.29 -19.12 -15.12
CA ILE A 142 7.39 -20.22 -16.08
C ILE A 142 7.52 -19.64 -17.50
N PRO A 143 8.56 -19.99 -18.28
CA PRO A 143 8.71 -19.51 -19.65
C PRO A 143 7.53 -19.90 -20.56
N ARG A 144 7.19 -19.01 -21.50
CA ARG A 144 6.21 -19.29 -22.56
C ARG A 144 6.67 -20.44 -23.47
N PRO A 145 5.76 -21.14 -24.17
CA PRO A 145 6.14 -22.08 -25.23
C PRO A 145 7.15 -21.48 -26.22
N GLY A 146 8.18 -22.24 -26.57
CA GLY A 146 9.26 -21.79 -27.45
C GLY A 146 10.32 -20.90 -26.81
N HIS A 147 10.22 -20.59 -25.51
CA HIS A 147 11.20 -19.79 -24.78
C HIS A 147 11.84 -20.60 -23.65
N SER A 148 13.12 -20.35 -23.34
CA SER A 148 13.86 -21.04 -22.28
C SER A 148 13.86 -20.32 -20.94
N VAL A 149 13.56 -19.02 -20.92
CA VAL A 149 13.61 -18.15 -19.73
C VAL A 149 12.50 -17.10 -19.75
N VAL A 150 12.09 -16.61 -18.57
CA VAL A 150 11.31 -15.37 -18.43
C VAL A 150 12.27 -14.19 -18.51
N GLY A 151 12.52 -13.75 -19.75
CA GLY A 151 13.49 -12.70 -20.06
C GLY A 151 12.84 -11.36 -20.39
N GLN A 152 13.68 -10.40 -20.78
CA GLN A 152 13.26 -9.04 -21.14
C GLN A 152 12.18 -9.02 -22.24
N GLY A 153 12.23 -9.96 -23.20
CA GLY A 153 11.20 -10.13 -24.22
C GLY A 153 9.83 -10.47 -23.64
N THR A 154 9.77 -11.33 -22.62
CA THR A 154 8.53 -11.66 -21.92
C THR A 154 7.93 -10.43 -21.24
N PHE A 155 8.74 -9.66 -20.51
CA PHE A 155 8.27 -8.43 -19.87
C PHE A 155 7.79 -7.39 -20.88
N ARG A 156 8.51 -7.21 -21.99
CA ARG A 156 8.11 -6.29 -23.07
C ARG A 156 6.76 -6.69 -23.65
N ASP A 157 6.61 -7.95 -24.03
CA ASP A 157 5.39 -8.44 -24.69
C ASP A 157 4.19 -8.47 -23.73
N GLY A 158 4.41 -8.70 -22.44
CA GLY A 158 3.37 -8.72 -21.41
C GLY A 158 3.01 -7.36 -20.83
N ALA A 159 3.66 -6.27 -21.25
CA ALA A 159 3.58 -4.99 -20.55
C ALA A 159 2.15 -4.45 -20.43
N GLU A 160 1.34 -4.57 -21.48
CA GLU A 160 -0.06 -4.12 -21.47
C GLU A 160 -0.93 -4.95 -20.54
N ALA A 161 -0.91 -6.28 -20.70
CA ALA A 161 -1.65 -7.20 -19.86
C ALA A 161 -1.23 -7.10 -18.38
N TRP A 162 0.06 -6.95 -18.11
CA TRP A 162 0.58 -6.82 -16.76
C TRP A 162 0.11 -5.55 -16.06
N LYS A 163 0.09 -4.40 -16.77
CA LYS A 163 -0.48 -3.16 -16.22
C LYS A 163 -1.96 -3.30 -15.90
N ARG A 164 -2.73 -3.97 -16.75
CA ARG A 164 -4.16 -4.18 -16.50
C ARG A 164 -4.41 -5.08 -15.29
N LEU A 165 -3.63 -6.15 -15.14
CA LEU A 165 -3.66 -6.99 -13.94
C LEU A 165 -3.27 -6.22 -12.68
N ALA A 166 -2.25 -5.36 -12.77
CA ALA A 166 -1.83 -4.51 -11.68
C ALA A 166 -2.93 -3.52 -11.23
N GLU A 167 -3.69 -2.96 -12.17
CA GLU A 167 -4.86 -2.11 -11.88
C GLU A 167 -5.96 -2.89 -11.12
N LEU A 168 -6.28 -4.11 -11.57
CA LEU A 168 -7.23 -4.99 -10.89
C LEU A 168 -6.77 -5.37 -9.47
N TYR A 169 -5.45 -5.42 -9.25
CA TYR A 169 -4.86 -5.76 -7.96
C TYR A 169 -4.80 -4.59 -6.95
N LEU A 170 -4.98 -3.34 -7.38
CA LEU A 170 -4.86 -2.16 -6.50
C LEU A 170 -5.69 -2.26 -5.21
N PRO A 171 -6.94 -2.78 -5.20
CA PRO A 171 -7.72 -2.94 -3.99
C PRO A 171 -7.13 -3.93 -2.99
N HIS A 172 -6.11 -4.71 -3.35
CA HIS A 172 -5.45 -5.70 -2.49
C HIS A 172 -4.06 -5.25 -2.02
N ALA A 173 -3.45 -4.28 -2.70
CA ALA A 173 -2.13 -3.76 -2.36
C ALA A 173 -2.20 -2.76 -1.20
N MET A 174 -1.44 -3.02 -0.13
CA MET A 174 -1.49 -2.24 1.12
C MET A 174 -1.20 -0.74 0.93
N GLU A 175 -0.17 -0.38 0.16
CA GLU A 175 0.14 1.04 -0.11
C GLU A 175 -0.95 1.69 -0.96
N SER A 176 -1.45 0.99 -1.98
CA SER A 176 -2.53 1.49 -2.83
C SER A 176 -3.80 1.76 -2.03
N GLN A 177 -4.22 0.82 -1.16
CA GLN A 177 -5.35 1.02 -0.27
C GLN A 177 -5.15 2.22 0.67
N LEU A 178 -3.94 2.38 1.23
CA LEU A 178 -3.60 3.52 2.07
C LEU A 178 -3.78 4.84 1.31
N TYR A 179 -3.19 4.98 0.11
CA TYR A 179 -3.26 6.23 -0.64
C TYR A 179 -4.68 6.52 -1.14
N LEU A 180 -5.39 5.53 -1.68
CA LEU A 180 -6.79 5.68 -2.14
C LEU A 180 -7.72 6.11 -0.99
N LYS A 181 -7.54 5.52 0.20
CA LYS A 181 -8.31 5.90 1.41
C LYS A 181 -8.08 7.35 1.83
N HIS A 182 -6.93 7.92 1.50
CA HIS A 182 -6.56 9.30 1.79
C HIS A 182 -6.73 10.24 0.59
N GLY A 183 -7.65 9.91 -0.32
CA GLY A 183 -8.06 10.81 -1.40
C GLY A 183 -7.14 10.82 -2.63
N ALA A 184 -6.15 9.93 -2.69
CA ALA A 184 -5.35 9.80 -3.88
C ALA A 184 -6.16 9.21 -5.04
N GLN A 185 -5.83 9.62 -6.25
CA GLN A 185 -6.34 9.03 -7.48
C GLN A 185 -5.20 8.30 -8.20
N LEU A 186 -5.51 7.14 -8.78
CA LEU A 186 -4.57 6.45 -9.65
C LEU A 186 -4.32 7.31 -10.90
N LEU A 187 -3.05 7.60 -11.19
CA LEU A 187 -2.64 8.17 -12.47
C LEU A 187 -2.45 7.07 -13.51
N HIS A 188 -1.54 6.14 -13.24
CA HIS A 188 -1.23 5.00 -14.09
C HIS A 188 -0.40 3.96 -13.34
N VAL A 189 -0.25 2.77 -13.95
CA VAL A 189 0.72 1.76 -13.52
C VAL A 189 1.98 1.88 -14.38
N GLU A 190 3.13 2.02 -13.72
CA GLU A 190 4.44 2.02 -14.35
C GLU A 190 4.97 0.58 -14.43
N HIS A 191 5.29 0.12 -15.64
CA HIS A 191 5.80 -1.22 -15.89
C HIS A 191 7.33 -1.25 -15.75
N LEU A 192 7.88 -2.23 -15.02
CA LEU A 192 9.32 -2.33 -14.71
C LEU A 192 9.90 -1.09 -14.01
N ALA A 193 9.12 -0.44 -13.14
CA ALA A 193 9.59 0.67 -12.32
C ALA A 193 10.65 0.25 -11.28
N ASP A 194 10.59 -1.00 -10.79
CA ASP A 194 11.62 -1.59 -9.93
C ASP A 194 12.02 -2.96 -10.49
N THR A 195 13.27 -3.07 -10.92
CA THR A 195 13.86 -4.27 -11.53
C THR A 195 14.70 -5.08 -10.55
N SER A 196 14.58 -4.84 -9.25
CA SER A 196 15.27 -5.65 -8.25
C SER A 196 14.76 -7.10 -8.30
N PRO A 197 15.62 -8.12 -8.14
CA PRO A 197 15.20 -9.52 -8.30
C PRO A 197 14.02 -9.91 -7.40
N ALA A 198 14.02 -9.45 -6.14
CA ALA A 198 12.96 -9.74 -5.19
C ALA A 198 11.62 -9.09 -5.61
N TYR A 199 11.66 -7.90 -6.19
CA TYR A 199 10.45 -7.19 -6.60
C TYR A 199 9.90 -7.69 -7.94
N LEU A 200 10.78 -8.06 -8.89
CA LEU A 200 10.39 -8.76 -10.11
C LEU A 200 9.64 -10.06 -9.78
N GLN A 201 10.13 -10.83 -8.81
CA GLN A 201 9.45 -12.05 -8.37
C GLN A 201 8.07 -11.77 -7.75
N SER A 202 7.95 -10.71 -6.94
CA SER A 202 6.72 -10.42 -6.20
C SER A 202 5.64 -9.73 -7.03
N ALA A 203 6.05 -8.83 -7.94
CA ALA A 203 5.14 -7.90 -8.60
C ALA A 203 5.46 -7.67 -10.10
N GLY A 204 6.39 -8.43 -10.69
CA GLY A 204 6.79 -8.24 -12.09
C GLY A 204 7.35 -6.83 -12.37
N GLY A 205 7.84 -6.14 -11.36
CA GLY A 205 8.37 -4.78 -11.47
C GLY A 205 7.33 -3.67 -11.62
N ALA A 206 6.03 -3.96 -11.51
CA ALA A 206 4.98 -2.96 -11.63
C ALA A 206 4.84 -2.13 -10.35
N MET A 207 4.71 -0.81 -10.49
CA MET A 207 4.38 0.10 -9.39
C MET A 207 3.23 1.03 -9.79
N ALA A 208 2.39 1.39 -8.83
CA ALA A 208 1.27 2.30 -9.08
C ALA A 208 1.65 3.75 -8.79
N ARG A 209 1.31 4.66 -9.69
CA ARG A 209 1.49 6.11 -9.53
C ARG A 209 0.16 6.73 -9.12
N PHE A 210 0.19 7.54 -8.07
CA PHE A 210 -0.98 8.25 -7.56
C PHE A 210 -0.74 9.75 -7.50
N LEU A 211 -1.84 10.50 -7.55
CA LEU A 211 -1.88 11.94 -7.33
C LEU A 211 -2.88 12.23 -6.20
N PHE A 212 -2.48 13.05 -5.24
CA PHE A 212 -3.42 13.64 -4.28
C PHE A 212 -3.89 14.96 -4.84
N LEU A 213 -5.22 15.19 -4.90
CA LEU A 213 -5.82 16.41 -5.46
C LEU A 213 -6.11 17.46 -4.38
#